data_AF-A0A3M1PYJ2-F1
#
_entry.id   AF-A0A3M1PYJ2-F1
#
_cell.length_a   1.000
_cell.length_b   1.000
_cell.length_c   1.000
_cell.angle_alpha   90.00
_cell.angle_beta   90.00
_cell.angle_gamma   90.00
#
_symmetry.space_group_name_H-M   'P 1'
#
loop_
_entity.id
_entity.type
_entity.pdbx_description
1 polymer ?
#
loop_
_entity_poly.entity_id
_entity_poly.type
_entity_poly.pdbx_seq_one_letter_code
_entity_poly.pdbx_strand_id
1 'polypeptide(L)'
;MAARPVLWIVVGAIALGLLARLFALTYAPRYSYAPDHADFMAWSLEAYEHGPANIYKRVNRPGQGRPWLVNYRFYLAAPPYYIDGPRAIPHACNYPPLSTYVFWTQGALWRMLADDVTIEARPTKQGLVVRRQSAGETTDLLVETPKARALGLWPGRVENQPVANTFVARFVGALPSVVFDFVLAWGVASVVRRLSDRRRWTTREAVAFGLTLLAPPIILDSAFWNQADSWIAALLV
;
A
#
# COMPACT_ATOMS: atom_id res chain seq x y z
N MET A 1 9.70 41.79 -2.63
CA MET A 1 8.28 41.49 -2.31
C MET A 1 7.69 40.24 -3.00
N ALA A 2 8.43 39.51 -3.85
CA ALA A 2 7.91 38.33 -4.58
C ALA A 2 7.84 36.99 -3.78
N ALA A 3 8.26 36.95 -2.51
CA ALA A 3 8.36 35.69 -1.76
C ALA A 3 7.02 35.13 -1.26
N ARG A 4 6.04 36.00 -0.99
CA ARG A 4 4.72 35.62 -0.46
C ARG A 4 3.90 34.74 -1.41
N PRO A 5 3.73 35.07 -2.72
CA PRO A 5 2.93 34.24 -3.61
C PRO A 5 3.54 32.84 -3.83
N VAL A 6 4.87 32.74 -3.93
CA VAL A 6 5.57 31.45 -4.07
C VAL A 6 5.28 30.54 -2.89
N LEU A 7 5.41 31.06 -1.66
CA LEU A 7 5.13 30.31 -0.44
C LEU A 7 3.69 29.78 -0.42
N TRP A 8 2.70 30.63 -0.72
CA TRP A 8 1.30 30.22 -0.69
C TRP A 8 0.96 29.18 -1.76
N ILE A 9 1.57 29.24 -2.95
CA ILE A 9 1.38 28.22 -3.98
C ILE A 9 1.94 26.88 -3.49
N VAL A 10 3.16 26.86 -2.93
CA VAL A 10 3.77 25.62 -2.43
C VAL A 10 2.96 25.05 -1.26
N VAL A 11 2.64 25.85 -0.25
CA VAL A 11 1.85 25.41 0.91
C VAL A 11 0.46 24.94 0.48
N GLY A 12 -0.20 25.66 -0.44
CA GLY A 12 -1.49 25.28 -0.99
C GLY A 12 -1.42 23.94 -1.74
N ALA A 13 -0.40 23.75 -2.57
CA ALA A 13 -0.19 22.48 -3.28
C ALA A 13 0.08 21.31 -2.33
N ILE A 14 0.87 21.52 -1.27
CA ILE A 14 1.11 20.52 -0.23
C ILE A 14 -0.21 20.15 0.47
N ALA A 15 -0.96 21.15 0.94
CA ALA A 15 -2.20 20.91 1.67
C ALA A 15 -3.23 20.19 0.80
N LEU A 16 -3.48 20.67 -0.43
CA LEU A 16 -4.40 20.04 -1.36
C LEU A 16 -3.93 18.65 -1.79
N GLY A 17 -2.63 18.47 -2.00
CA GLY A 17 -2.04 17.19 -2.39
C GLY A 17 -2.17 16.12 -1.30
N LEU A 18 -1.99 16.49 -0.04
CA LEU A 18 -2.22 15.61 1.11
C LEU A 18 -3.70 15.28 1.28
N LEU A 19 -4.59 16.27 1.18
CA LEU A 19 -6.04 16.06 1.27
C LEU A 19 -6.55 15.13 0.18
N ALA A 20 -6.12 15.32 -1.07
CA ALA A 20 -6.51 14.46 -2.18
C ALA A 20 -6.04 13.01 -2.00
N ARG A 21 -4.82 12.81 -1.46
CA ARG A 21 -4.28 11.47 -1.15
C ARG A 21 -5.02 10.82 0.01
N LEU A 22 -5.34 11.56 1.07
CA LEU A 22 -6.17 11.05 2.17
C LEU A 22 -7.56 10.64 1.66
N PHE A 23 -8.18 11.45 0.81
CA PHE A 23 -9.43 11.09 0.16
C PHE A 23 -9.27 9.80 -0.65
N ALA A 24 -8.29 9.71 -1.55
CA ALA A 24 -8.01 8.49 -2.32
C ALA A 24 -7.83 7.24 -1.42
N LEU A 25 -7.07 7.36 -0.33
CA LEU A 25 -6.84 6.29 0.64
C LEU A 25 -8.12 5.79 1.32
N THR A 26 -9.11 6.66 1.57
CA THR A 26 -10.38 6.23 2.18
C THR A 26 -11.21 5.34 1.24
N TYR A 27 -11.07 5.54 -0.08
CA TYR A 27 -11.78 4.76 -1.10
C TYR A 27 -10.99 3.54 -1.59
N ALA A 28 -9.65 3.57 -1.46
CA ALA A 28 -8.77 2.53 -1.95
C ALA A 28 -9.14 1.11 -1.49
N PRO A 29 -9.47 0.83 -0.21
CA PRO A 29 -9.84 -0.52 0.22
C PRO A 29 -10.95 -1.16 -0.61
N ARG A 30 -11.92 -0.34 -1.06
CA ARG A 30 -13.11 -0.79 -1.77
C ARG A 30 -12.96 -0.83 -3.28
N TYR A 31 -12.20 0.10 -3.85
CA TYR A 31 -12.23 0.37 -5.30
C TYR A 31 -10.88 0.22 -6.00
N SER A 32 -9.78 0.12 -5.26
CA SER A 32 -8.45 -0.02 -5.86
C SER A 32 -8.11 -1.45 -6.24
N TYR A 33 -7.04 -1.59 -7.02
CA TYR A 33 -6.45 -2.86 -7.40
C TYR A 33 -5.85 -3.53 -6.16
N ALA A 34 -6.54 -4.56 -5.70
CA ALA A 34 -6.23 -5.30 -4.49
C ALA A 34 -4.96 -6.17 -4.54
N PRO A 35 -4.65 -6.88 -5.65
CA PRO A 35 -3.52 -7.80 -5.73
C PRO A 35 -2.15 -7.19 -5.40
N ASP A 36 -1.75 -6.14 -6.10
CA ASP A 36 -0.40 -5.55 -5.90
C ASP A 36 -0.22 -5.01 -4.48
N HIS A 37 -1.27 -4.42 -3.91
CA HIS A 37 -1.24 -3.98 -2.52
C HIS A 37 -1.06 -5.15 -1.55
N ALA A 38 -1.75 -6.28 -1.78
CA ALA A 38 -1.58 -7.46 -0.96
C ALA A 38 -0.11 -7.92 -0.98
N ASP A 39 0.48 -7.97 -2.17
CA ASP A 39 1.88 -8.36 -2.37
C ASP A 39 2.83 -7.43 -1.59
N PHE A 40 2.63 -6.12 -1.67
CA PHE A 40 3.41 -5.13 -0.91
C PHE A 40 3.33 -5.36 0.59
N MET A 41 2.13 -5.56 1.12
CA MET A 41 1.95 -5.77 2.57
C MET A 41 2.53 -7.11 3.02
N ALA A 42 2.47 -8.14 2.18
CA ALA A 42 3.11 -9.42 2.44
C ALA A 42 4.63 -9.29 2.49
N TRP A 43 5.24 -8.70 1.45
CA TRP A 43 6.67 -8.40 1.40
C TRP A 43 7.11 -7.57 2.59
N SER A 44 6.29 -6.60 3.01
CA SER A 44 6.53 -5.78 4.18
C SER A 44 6.58 -6.59 5.48
N LEU A 45 5.59 -7.47 5.68
CA LEU A 45 5.52 -8.30 6.88
C LEU A 45 6.68 -9.30 6.96
N GLU A 46 7.00 -9.99 5.86
CA GLU A 46 8.14 -10.91 5.81
C GLU A 46 9.46 -10.19 5.99
N ALA A 47 9.66 -9.07 5.30
CA ALA A 47 10.86 -8.27 5.44
C ALA A 47 11.05 -7.91 6.90
N TYR A 48 10.00 -7.45 7.58
CA TYR A 48 10.03 -7.14 9.00
C TYR A 48 10.34 -8.35 9.90
N GLU A 49 9.64 -9.47 9.73
CA GLU A 49 9.75 -10.64 10.60
C GLU A 49 11.05 -11.45 10.40
N HIS A 50 11.53 -11.49 9.17
CA HIS A 50 12.65 -12.35 8.79
C HIS A 50 13.88 -11.56 8.34
N GLY A 51 13.77 -10.25 8.16
CA GLY A 51 14.83 -9.38 7.68
C GLY A 51 14.70 -9.04 6.19
N PRO A 52 15.15 -7.85 5.76
CA PRO A 52 14.87 -7.29 4.44
C PRO A 52 15.37 -8.18 3.28
N ALA A 53 16.53 -8.81 3.42
CA ALA A 53 17.10 -9.66 2.37
C ALA A 53 16.44 -11.05 2.26
N ASN A 54 15.69 -11.49 3.28
CA ASN A 54 15.11 -12.84 3.28
C ASN A 54 13.90 -12.98 2.35
N ILE A 55 13.29 -11.86 1.91
CA ILE A 55 12.14 -11.88 1.00
C ILE A 55 12.47 -12.53 -0.36
N TYR A 56 13.72 -12.43 -0.83
CA TYR A 56 14.16 -13.03 -2.10
C TYR A 56 14.44 -14.53 -1.99
N LYS A 57 14.59 -15.06 -0.77
CA LYS A 57 14.90 -16.48 -0.56
C LYS A 57 13.66 -17.37 -0.67
N ARG A 58 12.46 -16.80 -0.50
CA ARG A 58 11.21 -17.53 -0.68
C ARG A 58 10.82 -17.57 -2.14
N VAL A 59 10.99 -18.74 -2.74
CA VAL A 59 10.54 -19.00 -4.10
C VAL A 59 9.08 -19.43 -4.05
N ASN A 60 8.15 -18.58 -4.50
CA ASN A 60 6.77 -18.96 -4.78
C ASN A 60 6.71 -19.74 -6.10
N ARG A 61 7.24 -20.97 -6.12
CA ARG A 61 7.05 -21.91 -7.24
C ARG A 61 5.77 -22.72 -6.99
N PRO A 62 4.97 -23.02 -8.03
CA PRO A 62 3.90 -24.01 -7.91
C PRO A 62 4.44 -25.30 -7.29
N GLY A 63 3.94 -25.69 -6.11
CA GLY A 63 4.35 -26.90 -5.39
C GLY A 63 5.48 -26.76 -4.37
N GLN A 64 6.12 -25.60 -4.23
CA GLN A 64 7.05 -25.34 -3.12
C GLN A 64 6.37 -24.52 -2.03
N GLY A 65 6.32 -25.08 -0.81
CA GLY A 65 6.20 -24.42 0.49
C GLY A 65 5.20 -23.27 0.65
N ARG A 66 4.15 -23.50 1.46
CA ARG A 66 3.22 -22.52 2.08
C ARG A 66 3.21 -21.13 1.40
N PRO A 67 2.20 -20.82 0.55
CA PRO A 67 2.09 -19.48 0.01
C PRO A 67 2.09 -18.47 1.15
N TRP A 68 2.64 -17.28 0.92
CA TRP A 68 2.60 -16.25 1.95
C TRP A 68 1.13 -15.91 2.14
N LEU A 69 0.62 -16.24 3.31
CA LEU A 69 -0.76 -15.94 3.64
C LEU A 69 -0.75 -14.57 4.25
N VAL A 70 -1.63 -13.70 3.75
CA VAL A 70 -1.94 -12.44 4.39
C VAL A 70 -3.45 -12.38 4.58
N ASN A 71 -3.85 -11.99 5.78
CA ASN A 71 -5.23 -11.71 6.09
C ASN A 71 -5.72 -10.56 5.21
N TYR A 72 -6.70 -10.81 4.35
CA TYR A 72 -7.18 -9.84 3.37
C TYR A 72 -8.68 -9.65 3.49
N ARG A 73 -9.15 -8.42 3.25
CA ARG A 73 -10.57 -8.06 3.25
C ARG A 73 -11.03 -7.72 1.84
N PHE A 74 -11.87 -8.55 1.24
CA PHE A 74 -12.43 -8.30 -0.08
C PHE A 74 -13.79 -7.61 -0.03
N TYR A 75 -14.00 -6.63 -0.90
CA TYR A 75 -15.30 -6.02 -1.15
C TYR A 75 -15.94 -6.71 -2.36
N LEU A 76 -17.09 -7.36 -2.17
CA LEU A 76 -17.89 -7.91 -3.27
C LEU A 76 -18.92 -6.89 -3.77
N ALA A 77 -19.23 -6.94 -5.06
CA ALA A 77 -20.02 -5.91 -5.75
C ALA A 77 -21.51 -5.84 -5.34
N ALA A 78 -22.06 -6.80 -4.59
CA ALA A 78 -23.44 -6.74 -4.09
C ALA A 78 -23.72 -7.78 -2.97
N PRO A 79 -24.63 -7.52 -2.00
CA PRO A 79 -24.62 -6.49 -0.94
C PRO A 79 -23.43 -6.71 0.05
N PRO A 80 -23.20 -5.91 1.13
CA PRO A 80 -21.86 -5.61 1.67
C PRO A 80 -21.27 -6.75 2.51
N TYR A 81 -20.98 -7.87 1.86
CA TYR A 81 -20.25 -8.97 2.44
C TYR A 81 -18.77 -8.69 2.28
N TYR A 82 -18.10 -8.64 3.42
CA TYR A 82 -16.66 -8.73 3.50
C TYR A 82 -16.29 -10.20 3.53
N ILE A 83 -15.42 -10.63 2.60
CA ILE A 83 -14.72 -11.89 2.79
C ILE A 83 -13.37 -11.54 3.37
N ASP A 84 -13.26 -11.78 4.66
CA ASP A 84 -12.01 -11.81 5.40
C ASP A 84 -11.37 -13.20 5.13
N GLY A 85 -10.11 -13.27 4.75
CA GLY A 85 -9.49 -14.58 4.50
C GLY A 85 -8.03 -14.51 4.12
N PRO A 86 -7.29 -15.62 4.34
CA PRO A 86 -5.90 -15.70 3.98
C PRO A 86 -5.75 -15.82 2.47
N ARG A 87 -5.09 -14.85 1.85
CA ARG A 87 -4.76 -14.89 0.44
C ARG A 87 -3.35 -15.41 0.27
N ALA A 88 -3.17 -16.38 -0.63
CA ALA A 88 -1.84 -16.69 -1.14
C ALA A 88 -1.35 -15.54 -2.01
N ILE A 89 -0.29 -14.90 -1.56
CA ILE A 89 0.46 -13.91 -2.31
C ILE A 89 1.31 -14.68 -3.33
N PRO A 90 1.06 -14.57 -4.64
CA PRO A 90 1.65 -15.47 -5.61
C PRO A 90 3.04 -15.02 -6.09
N HIS A 91 3.40 -13.74 -5.94
CA HIS A 91 4.58 -13.19 -6.60
C HIS A 91 5.83 -13.15 -5.70
N ALA A 92 6.96 -13.59 -6.26
CA ALA A 92 8.26 -13.32 -5.68
C ALA A 92 8.53 -11.81 -5.71
N CYS A 93 9.23 -11.29 -4.71
CA CYS A 93 9.62 -9.88 -4.71
C CYS A 93 10.49 -9.59 -5.94
N ASN A 94 10.03 -8.67 -6.78
CA ASN A 94 10.67 -8.25 -8.03
C ASN A 94 11.24 -6.83 -7.96
N TYR A 95 11.23 -6.20 -6.79
CA TYR A 95 11.81 -4.89 -6.55
C TYR A 95 13.32 -4.98 -6.29
N PRO A 96 14.10 -3.91 -6.53
CA PRO A 96 15.55 -3.91 -6.26
C PRO A 96 15.86 -4.00 -4.75
N PRO A 97 17.09 -4.41 -4.37
CA PRO A 97 17.44 -4.65 -2.97
C PRO A 97 17.16 -3.50 -2.00
N LEU A 98 17.27 -2.25 -2.45
CA LEU A 98 16.99 -1.08 -1.62
C LEU A 98 15.52 -1.01 -1.17
N SER A 99 14.58 -1.41 -2.02
CA SER A 99 13.15 -1.44 -1.71
C SER A 99 12.82 -2.36 -0.55
N THR A 100 13.64 -3.37 -0.27
CA THR A 100 13.40 -4.30 0.84
C THR A 100 13.49 -3.65 2.21
N TYR A 101 14.29 -2.59 2.36
CA TYR A 101 14.34 -1.79 3.57
C TYR A 101 13.11 -0.88 3.73
N VAL A 102 12.53 -0.45 2.61
CA VAL A 102 11.24 0.25 2.60
C VAL A 102 10.14 -0.70 3.08
N PHE A 103 10.07 -1.91 2.51
CA PHE A 103 9.16 -2.96 2.95
C PHE A 103 9.35 -3.32 4.44
N TRP A 104 10.59 -3.48 4.90
CA TRP A 104 10.88 -3.71 6.32
C TRP A 104 10.30 -2.61 7.22
N THR A 105 10.49 -1.35 6.84
CA THR A 105 9.96 -0.18 7.59
C THR A 105 8.43 -0.17 7.58
N GLN A 106 7.82 -0.47 6.42
CA GLN A 106 6.37 -0.59 6.30
C GLN A 106 5.82 -1.71 7.19
N GLY A 107 6.48 -2.87 7.25
CA GLY A 107 6.06 -3.99 8.10
C GLY A 107 6.11 -3.61 9.59
N ALA A 108 7.17 -2.92 10.00
CA ALA A 108 7.31 -2.38 11.36
C ALA A 108 6.17 -1.41 11.69
N LEU A 109 5.96 -0.39 10.85
CA LEU A 109 4.90 0.61 11.05
C LEU A 109 3.51 -0.03 11.03
N TRP A 110 3.29 -0.99 10.16
CA TRP A 110 2.01 -1.68 10.06
C TRP A 110 1.72 -2.49 11.33
N ARG A 111 2.71 -3.21 11.86
CA ARG A 111 2.60 -3.91 13.16
C ARG A 111 2.36 -2.96 14.33
N MET A 112 2.89 -1.74 14.27
CA MET A 112 2.66 -0.73 15.31
C MET A 112 1.27 -0.09 15.27
N LEU A 113 0.69 0.06 14.07
CA LEU A 113 -0.55 0.82 13.86
C LEU A 113 -1.79 -0.06 13.68
N ALA A 114 -1.63 -1.31 13.26
CA ALA A 114 -2.74 -2.24 13.16
C ALA A 114 -3.11 -2.73 14.56
N ASP A 115 -4.30 -2.35 15.04
CA ASP A 115 -4.94 -3.05 16.15
C ASP A 115 -5.01 -4.55 15.82
N ASP A 116 -4.93 -5.42 16.84
CA ASP A 116 -4.91 -6.90 16.78
C ASP A 116 -6.20 -7.50 16.17
N VAL A 117 -6.64 -7.05 14.99
CA VAL A 117 -7.64 -7.74 14.17
C VAL A 117 -6.95 -8.94 13.54
N THR A 118 -6.74 -9.95 14.38
CA THR A 118 -6.23 -11.24 14.00
C THR A 118 -7.41 -12.06 13.50
N ILE A 119 -7.43 -12.40 12.21
CA ILE A 119 -8.40 -13.36 11.69
C ILE A 119 -7.82 -14.76 11.94
N GLU A 120 -8.46 -15.55 12.79
CA GLU A 120 -8.14 -16.98 12.91
C GLU A 120 -8.88 -17.71 11.79
N ALA A 121 -8.16 -18.13 10.74
CA ALA A 121 -8.73 -18.99 9.70
C ALA A 121 -8.59 -20.45 10.13
N ARG A 122 -9.72 -21.16 10.31
CA ARG A 122 -9.71 -22.61 10.61
C ARG A 122 -10.17 -23.40 9.38
N PRO A 123 -9.40 -24.40 8.92
CA PRO A 123 -9.89 -25.32 7.91
C PRO A 123 -11.02 -26.17 8.50
N THR A 124 -12.18 -26.23 7.83
CA THR A 124 -13.23 -27.19 8.15
C THR A 124 -13.45 -28.15 6.99
N LYS A 125 -14.07 -29.31 7.26
CA LYS A 125 -14.42 -30.30 6.21
C LYS A 125 -15.42 -29.75 5.17
N GLN A 126 -16.04 -28.59 5.42
CA GLN A 126 -17.11 -28.00 4.62
C GLN A 126 -16.72 -26.66 3.96
N GLY A 127 -15.60 -26.04 4.36
CA GLY A 127 -15.24 -24.71 3.88
C GLY A 127 -14.17 -24.00 4.71
N LEU A 128 -13.92 -22.74 4.37
CA LEU A 128 -13.11 -21.84 5.18
C LEU A 128 -14.02 -21.22 6.25
N VAL A 129 -13.74 -21.44 7.54
CA VAL A 129 -14.40 -20.70 8.61
C VAL A 129 -13.52 -19.52 8.98
N VAL A 130 -14.03 -18.33 8.75
CA VAL A 130 -13.38 -17.07 9.07
C VAL A 130 -13.89 -16.63 10.43
N ARG A 131 -13.02 -16.67 11.45
CA ARG A 131 -13.34 -16.21 12.78
C ARG A 131 -12.82 -14.79 12.94
N ARG A 132 -13.74 -13.81 12.97
CA ARG A 132 -13.40 -12.41 13.27
C ARG A 132 -13.41 -12.22 14.79
N GLN A 133 -12.29 -11.80 15.38
CA GLN A 133 -12.28 -11.20 16.71
C GLN A 133 -12.20 -9.68 16.57
N SER A 134 -13.21 -8.99 17.10
CA SER A 134 -13.25 -7.52 17.14
C SER A 134 -13.98 -7.12 18.42
N ALA A 135 -13.31 -6.44 19.35
CA ALA A 135 -13.92 -5.93 20.59
C ALA A 135 -14.70 -6.98 21.41
N GLY A 136 -14.23 -8.23 21.46
CA GLY A 136 -14.82 -9.31 22.28
C GLY A 136 -15.92 -10.14 21.60
N GLU A 137 -16.41 -9.75 20.43
CA GLU A 137 -17.35 -10.57 19.64
C GLU A 137 -16.61 -11.50 18.68
N THR A 138 -17.15 -12.71 18.54
CA THR A 138 -16.64 -13.76 17.64
C THR A 138 -17.74 -14.16 16.65
N THR A 139 -17.49 -14.00 15.35
CA THR A 139 -18.42 -14.44 14.29
C THR A 139 -17.72 -15.43 13.38
N ASP A 140 -18.35 -16.59 13.14
CA ASP A 140 -17.86 -17.62 12.24
C ASP A 140 -18.59 -17.48 10.89
N LEU A 141 -17.86 -17.15 9.82
CA LEU A 141 -18.40 -17.10 8.45
C LEU A 141 -17.94 -18.33 7.66
N LEU A 142 -18.88 -19.09 7.10
CA LEU A 142 -18.62 -20.26 6.26
C LEU A 142 -18.51 -19.82 4.79
N VAL A 143 -17.31 -19.89 4.21
CA VAL A 143 -17.09 -19.58 2.80
C VAL A 143 -17.07 -20.88 1.99
N GLU A 144 -18.01 -21.03 1.05
CA GLU A 144 -18.07 -22.15 0.12
C GLU A 144 -16.82 -22.25 -0.77
N THR A 145 -16.32 -23.47 -0.93
CA THR A 145 -14.98 -23.81 -1.45
C THR A 145 -14.68 -23.48 -2.92
N PRO A 146 -15.63 -23.53 -3.89
CA PRO A 146 -15.29 -23.26 -5.29
C PRO A 146 -14.96 -21.78 -5.55
N LYS A 147 -15.78 -20.87 -5.04
CA LYS A 147 -15.55 -19.42 -5.15
C LYS A 147 -14.35 -18.97 -4.33
N ALA A 148 -14.15 -19.55 -3.14
CA ALA A 148 -12.98 -19.26 -2.31
C ALA A 148 -11.67 -19.63 -3.02
N ARG A 149 -11.60 -20.80 -3.66
CA ARG A 149 -10.43 -21.22 -4.45
C ARG A 149 -10.22 -20.33 -5.69
N ALA A 150 -11.29 -19.95 -6.39
CA ALA A 150 -11.19 -19.04 -7.53
C ALA A 150 -10.66 -17.64 -7.14
N LEU A 151 -10.92 -17.21 -5.90
CA LEU A 151 -10.38 -15.98 -5.32
C LEU A 151 -8.98 -16.16 -4.70
N GLY A 152 -8.39 -17.35 -4.79
CA GLY A 152 -7.08 -17.66 -4.22
C GLY A 152 -7.04 -17.69 -2.69
N LEU A 153 -8.17 -17.97 -2.03
CA LEU A 153 -8.24 -18.20 -0.60
C LEU A 153 -7.81 -19.64 -0.28
N TRP A 154 -6.85 -19.81 0.62
CA TRP A 154 -6.28 -21.12 0.93
C TRP A 154 -6.71 -21.60 2.32
N PRO A 155 -7.03 -22.90 2.48
CA PRO A 155 -7.22 -23.49 3.79
C PRO A 155 -5.87 -23.56 4.50
N GLY A 156 -5.58 -22.55 5.32
CA GLY A 156 -4.37 -22.45 6.11
C GLY A 156 -4.64 -21.67 7.38
N ARG A 157 -4.04 -22.10 8.49
CA ARG A 157 -4.10 -21.36 9.75
C ARG A 157 -3.16 -20.16 9.63
N VAL A 158 -3.73 -18.96 9.55
CA VAL A 158 -2.98 -17.72 9.77
C VAL A 158 -3.28 -17.31 11.19
N GLU A 159 -2.34 -17.58 12.11
CA GLU A 159 -2.47 -17.07 13.47
C GLU A 159 -1.89 -15.66 13.50
N ASN A 160 -2.67 -14.71 14.02
CA ASN A 160 -2.21 -13.41 14.49
C ASN A 160 -1.48 -12.50 13.50
N GLN A 161 -2.03 -12.35 12.29
CA GLN A 161 -1.53 -11.38 11.30
C GLN A 161 -2.48 -10.20 11.07
N PRO A 162 -1.95 -8.98 10.87
CA PRO A 162 -2.73 -7.81 10.46
C PRO A 162 -3.44 -7.97 9.11
N VAL A 163 -4.54 -7.23 8.91
CA VAL A 163 -5.37 -7.30 7.70
C VAL A 163 -4.92 -6.31 6.60
N ALA A 164 -4.42 -6.82 5.47
CA ALA A 164 -3.78 -6.05 4.38
C ALA A 164 -4.74 -5.35 3.42
N ASN A 165 -6.00 -5.13 3.78
CA ASN A 165 -6.88 -4.27 2.99
C ASN A 165 -7.78 -3.43 3.88
N THR A 166 -7.14 -2.77 4.84
CA THR A 166 -7.75 -1.80 5.74
C THR A 166 -7.23 -0.41 5.38
N PHE A 167 -7.88 0.63 5.91
CA PHE A 167 -7.35 1.99 5.79
C PHE A 167 -5.91 2.08 6.31
N VAL A 168 -5.62 1.47 7.46
CA VAL A 168 -4.27 1.46 8.07
C VAL A 168 -3.25 0.78 7.14
N ALA A 169 -3.56 -0.41 6.62
CA ALA A 169 -2.66 -1.10 5.69
C ALA A 169 -2.41 -0.27 4.42
N ARG A 170 -3.46 0.33 3.85
CA ARG A 170 -3.36 1.21 2.68
C ARG A 170 -2.52 2.45 2.96
N PHE A 171 -2.76 3.10 4.10
CA PHE A 171 -2.01 4.27 4.55
C PHE A 171 -0.52 3.94 4.69
N VAL A 172 -0.17 2.87 5.42
CA VAL A 172 1.22 2.45 5.61
C VAL A 172 1.87 2.06 4.29
N GLY A 173 1.14 1.33 3.43
CA GLY A 173 1.61 0.98 2.10
C GLY A 173 1.94 2.21 1.25
N ALA A 174 1.09 3.25 1.31
CA ALA A 174 1.22 4.43 0.46
C ALA A 174 2.31 5.41 0.93
N LEU A 175 2.67 5.40 2.22
CA LEU A 175 3.58 6.38 2.82
C LEU A 175 4.88 6.59 2.03
N PRO A 176 5.63 5.54 1.63
CA PRO A 176 6.85 5.74 0.86
C PRO A 176 6.59 6.43 -0.47
N SER A 177 5.59 5.98 -1.24
CA SER A 177 5.25 6.58 -2.53
C SER A 177 4.81 8.03 -2.38
N VAL A 178 4.03 8.36 -1.34
CA VAL A 178 3.68 9.74 -1.03
C VAL A 178 4.93 10.56 -0.74
N VAL A 179 5.90 10.09 0.05
CA VAL A 179 7.16 10.82 0.28
C VAL A 179 7.91 11.03 -1.05
N PHE A 180 7.99 10.01 -1.90
CA PHE A 180 8.65 10.12 -3.19
C PHE A 180 7.91 11.03 -4.18
N ASP A 181 6.59 11.18 -4.09
CA ASP A 181 5.84 12.18 -4.88
C ASP A 181 6.33 13.61 -4.58
N PHE A 182 6.63 13.91 -3.31
CA PHE A 182 7.16 15.22 -2.91
C PHE A 182 8.59 15.41 -3.40
N VAL A 183 9.42 14.35 -3.35
CA VAL A 183 10.78 14.36 -3.90
C VAL A 183 10.73 14.58 -5.41
N LEU A 184 9.85 13.88 -6.12
CA LEU A 184 9.62 14.03 -7.56
C LEU A 184 9.17 15.46 -7.91
N ALA A 185 8.16 16.01 -7.21
CA ALA A 185 7.71 17.37 -7.42
C ALA A 185 8.82 18.40 -7.16
N TRP A 186 9.65 18.18 -6.14
CA TRP A 186 10.81 19.02 -5.86
C TRP A 186 11.90 18.90 -6.94
N GLY A 187 12.15 17.70 -7.46
CA GLY A 187 13.07 17.45 -8.57
C GLY A 187 12.62 18.18 -9.84
N VAL A 188 11.35 18.07 -10.22
CA VAL A 188 10.78 18.80 -11.37
C VAL A 188 10.91 20.31 -11.19
N ALA A 189 10.58 20.86 -10.02
CA ALA A 189 10.77 22.28 -9.74
C ALA A 189 12.25 22.70 -9.81
N SER A 190 13.17 21.82 -9.41
CA SER A 190 14.61 22.04 -9.49
C SER A 190 15.11 22.03 -10.94
N VAL A 191 14.57 21.17 -11.81
CA VAL A 191 14.83 21.20 -13.26
C VAL A 191 14.36 22.51 -13.88
N VAL A 192 13.12 22.93 -13.59
CA VAL A 192 12.59 24.22 -14.08
C VAL A 192 13.46 25.39 -13.64
N ARG A 193 13.97 25.37 -12.40
CA ARG A 193 14.90 26.37 -11.88
C ARG A 193 16.23 26.40 -12.63
N ARG A 194 16.79 25.23 -12.94
CA ARG A 194 18.05 25.13 -13.69
C ARG A 194 17.89 25.63 -15.11
N LEU A 195 16.78 25.31 -15.77
CA LEU A 195 16.48 25.76 -17.13
C LEU A 195 16.13 27.26 -17.20
N SER A 196 15.75 27.87 -16.09
CA SER A 196 15.43 29.30 -16.02
C SER A 196 16.64 30.19 -15.66
N ASP A 197 17.82 29.61 -15.45
CA ASP A 197 19.06 30.27 -14.99
C ASP A 197 18.88 31.16 -13.76
N ARG A 198 17.93 30.78 -12.88
CA ARG A 198 17.58 31.59 -11.71
C ARG A 198 18.18 31.03 -10.43
N ARG A 199 18.80 31.93 -9.66
CA ARG A 199 19.35 31.60 -8.34
C ARG A 199 18.28 31.39 -7.27
N ARG A 200 17.07 31.95 -7.44
CA ARG A 200 15.97 31.90 -6.46
C ARG A 200 14.72 31.31 -7.09
N TRP A 201 13.94 30.58 -6.28
CA TRP A 201 12.61 30.10 -6.66
C TRP A 201 11.68 31.27 -6.99
N THR A 202 10.90 31.10 -8.05
CA THR A 202 9.87 32.03 -8.47
C THR A 202 8.52 31.30 -8.55
N THR A 203 7.49 32.01 -9.02
CA THR A 203 6.18 31.43 -9.27
C THR A 203 6.24 30.24 -10.23
N ARG A 204 7.17 30.22 -11.20
CA ARG A 204 7.28 29.14 -12.19
C ARG A 204 7.64 27.81 -11.54
N GLU A 205 8.65 27.79 -10.67
CA GLU A 205 9.08 26.60 -9.94
C GLU A 205 8.00 26.13 -8.96
N ALA A 206 7.31 27.06 -8.28
CA ALA A 206 6.21 26.73 -7.39
C ALA A 206 5.01 26.11 -8.14
N VAL A 207 4.68 26.64 -9.32
CA VAL A 207 3.64 26.06 -10.19
C VAL A 207 4.06 24.69 -10.70
N ALA A 208 5.33 24.50 -11.12
CA ALA A 208 5.83 23.20 -11.54
C ALA A 208 5.74 22.16 -10.41
N PHE A 209 6.19 22.52 -9.21
CA PHE A 209 6.01 21.71 -8.00
C PHE A 209 4.54 21.33 -7.79
N GLY A 210 3.65 22.33 -7.82
CA GLY A 210 2.23 22.11 -7.57
C GLY A 210 1.55 21.25 -8.62
N LEU A 211 1.84 21.49 -9.91
CA LEU A 211 1.29 20.69 -11.01
C LEU A 211 1.72 19.23 -10.93
N THR A 212 2.98 18.96 -10.59
CA THR A 212 3.47 17.58 -10.40
C THR A 212 2.80 16.92 -9.19
N LEU A 213 2.76 17.60 -8.04
CA LEU A 213 2.23 17.00 -6.80
C LEU A 213 0.71 16.76 -6.84
N LEU A 214 -0.01 17.60 -7.58
CA LEU A 214 -1.47 17.53 -7.77
C LEU A 214 -1.87 16.77 -9.04
N ALA A 215 -0.91 16.26 -9.82
CA ALA A 215 -1.23 15.51 -11.03
C ALA A 215 -2.06 14.27 -10.65
N PRO A 216 -3.24 14.05 -11.27
CA PRO A 216 -4.08 12.90 -10.96
C PRO A 216 -3.35 11.55 -11.08
N PRO A 217 -2.49 11.30 -12.09
CA PRO A 217 -1.72 10.06 -12.16
C PRO A 217 -0.84 9.83 -10.94
N ILE A 218 -0.16 10.86 -10.42
CA ILE A 218 0.72 10.76 -9.26
C ILE A 218 -0.07 10.46 -7.99
N ILE A 219 -1.22 11.13 -7.79
CA ILE A 219 -2.09 10.86 -6.63
C ILE A 219 -2.67 9.45 -6.68
N LEU A 220 -3.15 9.03 -7.85
CA LEU A 220 -3.76 7.72 -8.02
C LEU A 220 -2.72 6.61 -7.86
N ASP A 221 -1.53 6.75 -8.44
CA ASP A 221 -0.42 5.81 -8.29
C ASP A 221 -0.09 5.54 -6.81
N SER A 222 0.24 6.60 -6.06
CA SER A 222 0.73 6.46 -4.70
C SER A 222 -0.36 6.12 -3.69
N ALA A 223 -1.50 6.82 -3.71
CA ALA A 223 -2.49 6.74 -2.64
C ALA A 223 -3.66 5.80 -2.96
N PHE A 224 -4.05 5.66 -4.22
CA PHE A 224 -5.19 4.83 -4.60
C PHE A 224 -4.75 3.41 -4.96
N TRP A 225 -3.83 3.27 -5.93
CA TRP A 225 -3.31 1.99 -6.40
C TRP A 225 -2.22 1.43 -5.50
N ASN A 226 -1.54 2.28 -4.74
CA ASN A 226 -0.46 1.92 -3.82
C ASN A 226 0.74 1.31 -4.56
N GLN A 227 1.08 1.93 -5.69
CA GLN A 227 2.21 1.56 -6.54
C GLN A 227 3.45 2.40 -6.20
N ALA A 228 4.59 1.98 -6.74
CA ALA A 228 5.92 2.46 -6.37
C ALA A 228 6.62 3.20 -7.52
N ASP A 229 5.87 3.64 -8.53
CA ASP A 229 6.43 4.28 -9.73
C ASP A 229 7.20 5.55 -9.36
N SER A 230 6.67 6.32 -8.41
CA SER A 230 7.33 7.51 -7.87
C SER A 230 8.69 7.22 -7.24
N TRP A 231 8.95 6.01 -6.73
CA TRP A 231 10.26 5.67 -6.14
C TRP A 231 11.36 5.71 -7.20
N ILE A 232 11.04 5.29 -8.43
CA ILE A 232 11.96 5.28 -9.55
C ILE A 232 11.97 6.65 -10.22
N ALA A 233 10.79 7.22 -10.50
CA ALA A 233 10.67 8.50 -11.19
C ALA A 233 11.40 9.63 -10.45
N ALA A 234 11.33 9.66 -9.11
CA ALA A 234 12.01 10.65 -8.30
C ALA A 234 13.55 10.58 -8.40
N LEU A 235 14.13 9.43 -8.74
CA LEU A 235 15.58 9.26 -8.91
C LEU A 235 16.07 9.73 -10.28
N LEU A 236 15.16 10.01 -11.22
CA LEU A 236 15.47 10.39 -12.60
C LEU A 236 15.39 11.90 -12.84
N VAL A 237 14.96 12.69 -11.85
CA VAL A 237 14.77 14.16 -11.93
C VAL A 237 15.77 14.93 -11.07
#